data_AF-A0A444WR19-F1
#
_entry.id   AF-A0A444WR19-F1
#
_cell.length_a   1.000
_cell.length_b   1.000
_cell.length_c   1.000
_cell.angle_alpha   90.00
_cell.angle_beta   90.00
_cell.angle_gamma   90.00
#
_symmetry.space_group_name_H-M   'P 1'
#
loop_
_entity.id
_entity.type
_entity.pdbx_description
1 polymer ?
#
loop_
_entity_poly.entity_id
_entity_poly.type
_entity_poly.pdbx_seq_one_letter_code
_entity_poly.pdbx_strand_id
1 'polypeptide(L)'
;MIYDKLFIFQILLTEIGSRFVTLPEERLLAVVNALLHRCYKYPTATTAEVPQSLKKELSGVCRACFSADAVNKHVDFVREYKQDFERDLDPESTATFPCTLSQLTERLKHWKNVLQSNVEDRFPAVLKLEEESRVLRDFHVIDVEVPGQYFIDQVTHSKFFIIVQEIAPDHTVKLDRVAADIPIVRRHGSSFRRLTLIGSDGSQRHFIVQTSLTPNARSDERILQLFRVMNQMFEKHKESRRRHIGINTPIIIPVWSQVRL
;
A
#
# COMPACT_ATOMS: atom_id res chain seq x y z
N MET A 1 24.68 17.76 13.34
CA MET A 1 23.62 17.18 14.21
C MET A 1 22.23 17.21 13.58
N ILE A 2 21.62 18.36 13.25
CA ILE A 2 20.28 18.37 12.59
C ILE A 2 20.34 17.79 11.17
N TYR A 3 21.37 18.15 10.39
CA TYR A 3 21.58 17.61 9.04
C TYR A 3 21.78 16.09 9.03
N ASP A 4 22.47 15.54 10.04
CA ASP A 4 22.70 14.10 10.16
C ASP A 4 21.39 13.35 10.44
N LYS A 5 20.53 13.88 11.33
CA LYS A 5 19.21 13.26 11.60
C LYS A 5 18.31 13.26 10.37
N LEU A 6 18.27 14.36 9.63
CA LEU A 6 17.45 14.47 8.42
C LEU A 6 17.94 13.50 7.33
N PHE A 7 19.26 13.36 7.20
CA PHE A 7 19.88 12.43 6.27
C PHE A 7 19.59 10.96 6.61
N ILE A 8 19.72 10.60 7.89
CA ILE A 8 19.41 9.24 8.38
C ILE A 8 17.94 8.89 8.15
N PHE A 9 17.03 9.83 8.42
CA PHE A 9 15.60 9.64 8.16
C PHE A 9 15.33 9.49 6.65
N GLN A 10 15.99 10.28 5.80
CA GLN A 10 15.86 10.15 4.36
C GLN A 10 16.32 8.77 3.86
N ILE A 11 17.42 8.23 4.40
CA ILE A 11 17.90 6.87 4.08
C ILE A 11 16.87 5.84 4.48
N LEU A 12 16.38 5.89 5.73
CA LEU A 12 15.35 4.98 6.25
C LEU A 12 14.16 4.93 5.30
N LEU A 13 13.62 6.10 4.98
CA LEU A 13 12.47 6.21 4.11
C LEU A 13 12.80 5.64 2.71
N THR A 14 13.95 6.00 2.13
CA THR A 14 14.30 5.65 0.75
C THR A 14 14.40 4.13 0.60
N GLU A 15 15.01 3.50 1.60
CA GLU A 15 15.13 2.06 1.68
C GLU A 15 13.75 1.40 1.82
N ILE A 16 12.86 1.96 2.67
CA ILE A 16 11.49 1.48 2.81
C ILE A 16 10.73 1.55 1.48
N GLY A 17 10.80 2.69 0.79
CA GLY A 17 10.05 2.93 -0.45
C GLY A 17 10.55 2.13 -1.65
N SER A 18 11.81 1.68 -1.63
CA SER A 18 12.44 0.95 -2.74
C SER A 18 12.47 -0.57 -2.54
N ARG A 19 12.67 -1.05 -1.30
CA ARG A 19 12.80 -2.49 -1.01
C ARG A 19 11.47 -3.19 -0.78
N PHE A 20 10.52 -2.55 -0.10
CA PHE A 20 9.28 -3.20 0.33
C PHE A 20 8.12 -2.99 -0.65
N VAL A 21 8.45 -2.94 -1.94
CA VAL A 21 7.49 -2.82 -3.03
C VAL A 21 6.86 -4.20 -3.32
N THR A 22 5.63 -4.22 -3.82
CA THR A 22 4.98 -5.45 -4.30
C THR A 22 5.72 -6.06 -5.47
N LEU A 23 5.77 -7.39 -5.53
CA LEU A 23 6.36 -8.13 -6.64
C LEU A 23 5.52 -7.97 -7.92
N PRO A 24 6.10 -8.20 -9.11
CA PRO A 24 5.40 -8.11 -10.39
C PRO A 24 4.13 -8.98 -10.47
N GLU A 25 4.17 -10.19 -9.92
CA GLU A 25 3.05 -11.14 -9.87
C GLU A 25 1.90 -10.60 -9.03
N GLU A 26 2.21 -10.08 -7.84
CA GLU A 26 1.24 -9.47 -6.93
C GLU A 26 0.63 -8.20 -7.54
N ARG A 27 1.46 -7.41 -8.24
CA ARG A 27 1.01 -6.23 -8.97
C ARG A 27 0.07 -6.62 -10.12
N LEU A 28 0.42 -7.65 -10.90
CA LEU A 28 -0.43 -8.14 -11.98
C LEU A 28 -1.77 -8.64 -11.45
N LEU A 29 -1.77 -9.40 -10.35
CA LEU A 29 -2.98 -9.85 -9.66
C LEU A 29 -3.87 -8.66 -9.25
N ALA A 30 -3.28 -7.62 -8.65
CA ALA A 30 -4.02 -6.42 -8.24
C ALA A 30 -4.66 -5.71 -9.44
N VAL A 31 -3.94 -5.60 -10.55
CA VAL A 31 -4.45 -4.98 -11.79
C VAL A 31 -5.57 -5.82 -12.40
N VAL A 32 -5.41 -7.14 -12.50
CA VAL A 32 -6.45 -8.05 -13.01
C VAL A 32 -7.71 -7.96 -12.15
N ASN A 33 -7.58 -7.92 -10.82
CA ASN A 33 -8.72 -7.78 -9.93
C ASN A 33 -9.42 -6.42 -10.09
N ALA A 34 -8.66 -5.34 -10.29
CA ALA A 34 -9.21 -4.02 -10.58
C ALA A 34 -9.97 -3.98 -11.92
N LEU A 35 -9.42 -4.56 -12.98
CA LEU A 35 -10.06 -4.69 -14.29
C LEU A 35 -11.36 -5.52 -14.19
N LEU A 36 -11.33 -6.63 -13.44
CA LEU A 36 -12.50 -7.47 -13.22
C LEU A 36 -13.62 -6.70 -12.50
N HIS A 37 -13.28 -5.94 -11.45
CA HIS A 37 -14.24 -5.08 -10.77
C HIS A 37 -14.81 -3.99 -11.68
N ARG A 38 -14.00 -3.46 -12.61
CA ARG A 38 -14.45 -2.49 -13.59
C ARG A 38 -15.42 -3.09 -14.60
N CYS A 39 -15.18 -4.32 -15.05
CA CYS A 39 -16.11 -5.06 -15.91
C CYS A 39 -17.48 -5.21 -15.25
N TYR A 40 -17.53 -5.57 -13.96
CA TYR A 40 -18.79 -5.71 -13.23
C TYR A 40 -19.57 -4.40 -13.05
N LYS A 41 -18.88 -3.27 -12.99
CA LYS A 41 -19.50 -1.95 -12.82
C LYS A 41 -19.84 -1.28 -14.16
N TYR A 42 -19.51 -1.92 -15.28
CA TYR A 42 -19.69 -1.31 -16.58
C TYR A 42 -21.19 -1.25 -16.94
N PRO A 43 -21.74 -0.09 -17.34
CA PRO A 43 -23.17 0.09 -17.57
C PRO A 43 -23.59 -0.43 -18.96
N THR A 44 -23.32 -1.70 -19.26
CA THR A 44 -23.67 -2.32 -20.55
C THR A 44 -24.02 -3.79 -20.36
N ALA A 45 -24.85 -4.34 -21.23
CA ALA A 45 -25.17 -5.77 -21.22
C ALA A 45 -23.90 -6.62 -21.35
N THR A 46 -23.84 -7.74 -20.64
CA THR A 46 -22.69 -8.66 -20.67
C THR A 46 -22.47 -9.31 -22.04
N THR A 47 -23.52 -9.37 -22.87
CA THR A 47 -23.48 -9.86 -24.25
C THR A 47 -22.97 -8.83 -25.25
N ALA A 48 -22.85 -7.56 -24.85
CA ALA A 48 -22.34 -6.52 -25.73
C ALA A 48 -20.85 -6.69 -25.98
N GLU A 49 -20.39 -6.06 -27.07
CA GLU A 49 -18.98 -6.02 -27.40
C GLU A 49 -18.15 -5.32 -26.32
N VAL A 50 -16.87 -5.70 -26.22
CA VAL A 50 -15.96 -5.07 -25.28
C VAL A 50 -15.80 -3.58 -25.62
N PRO A 51 -16.12 -2.65 -24.70
CA PRO A 51 -16.03 -1.22 -24.94
C PRO A 51 -14.61 -0.75 -25.30
N GLN A 52 -14.50 0.23 -26.21
CA GLN A 52 -13.20 0.77 -26.65
C GLN A 52 -12.36 1.36 -25.50
N SER A 53 -13.01 1.98 -24.51
CA SER A 53 -12.36 2.49 -23.29
C SER A 53 -11.64 1.37 -22.53
N LEU A 54 -12.30 0.22 -22.37
CA LEU A 54 -11.76 -0.95 -21.68
C LEU A 54 -10.64 -1.61 -22.50
N LYS A 55 -10.77 -1.69 -23.83
CA LYS A 55 -9.69 -2.13 -24.73
C LYS A 55 -8.45 -1.26 -24.55
N LYS A 56 -8.59 0.07 -24.57
CA LYS A 56 -7.48 1.01 -24.36
C LYS A 56 -6.81 0.81 -22.99
N GLU A 57 -7.59 0.56 -21.94
CA GLU A 57 -7.06 0.25 -20.61
C GLU A 57 -6.27 -1.07 -20.60
N LEU A 58 -6.79 -2.13 -21.23
CA LEU A 58 -6.11 -3.43 -21.33
C LEU A 58 -4.77 -3.33 -22.07
N SER A 59 -4.72 -2.63 -23.21
CA SER A 59 -3.46 -2.38 -23.91
C SER A 59 -2.48 -1.57 -23.06
N GLY A 60 -2.99 -0.60 -22.29
CA GLY A 60 -2.18 0.16 -21.32
C GLY A 60 -1.61 -0.71 -20.21
N VAL A 61 -2.40 -1.67 -19.71
CA VAL A 61 -1.98 -2.63 -18.69
C VAL A 61 -0.90 -3.57 -19.23
N CYS A 62 -1.09 -4.16 -20.42
CA CYS A 62 -0.08 -5.04 -21.02
C CYS A 62 1.26 -4.30 -21.19
N ARG A 63 1.21 -3.06 -21.71
CA ARG A 63 2.42 -2.22 -21.86
C ARG A 63 3.07 -1.86 -20.53
N ALA A 64 2.30 -1.61 -19.48
CA ALA A 64 2.83 -1.23 -18.17
C ALA A 64 3.41 -2.43 -17.40
N CYS A 65 2.71 -3.57 -17.41
CA CYS A 65 3.12 -4.78 -16.71
C CYS A 65 4.31 -5.48 -17.41
N PHE A 66 4.36 -5.44 -18.74
CA PHE A 66 5.41 -6.09 -19.55
C PHE A 66 6.28 -5.08 -20.30
N SER A 67 6.52 -3.92 -19.69
CA SER A 67 7.39 -2.86 -20.24
C SER A 67 8.83 -3.34 -20.45
N ALA A 68 9.61 -2.64 -21.28
CA ALA A 68 11.02 -2.96 -21.50
C ALA A 68 11.84 -3.03 -20.18
N ASP A 69 11.49 -2.21 -19.19
CA ASP A 69 12.10 -2.26 -17.86
C ASP A 69 11.77 -3.57 -17.13
N ALA A 70 10.52 -4.02 -17.20
CA ALA A 70 10.08 -5.29 -16.62
C ALA A 70 10.74 -6.49 -17.32
N VAL A 71 10.91 -6.44 -18.65
CA VAL A 71 11.62 -7.47 -19.42
C VAL A 71 13.05 -7.65 -18.95
N ASN A 72 13.73 -6.55 -18.59
CA ASN A 72 15.12 -6.61 -18.14
C ASN A 72 15.26 -6.98 -16.65
N LYS A 73 14.37 -6.46 -15.78
CA LYS A 73 14.46 -6.65 -14.32
C LYS A 73 13.79 -7.92 -13.82
N HIS A 74 12.77 -8.41 -14.52
CA HIS A 74 11.91 -9.51 -14.10
C HIS A 74 11.74 -10.53 -15.22
N VAL A 75 12.87 -11.05 -15.72
CA VAL A 75 12.94 -11.95 -16.88
C VAL A 75 12.04 -13.19 -16.69
N ASP A 76 12.10 -13.83 -15.52
CA ASP A 76 11.32 -15.05 -15.25
C ASP A 76 9.82 -14.77 -15.23
N PHE A 77 9.39 -13.67 -14.60
CA PHE A 77 8.00 -13.21 -14.62
C PHE A 77 7.49 -12.98 -16.05
N VAL A 78 8.29 -12.28 -16.87
CA VAL A 78 7.91 -12.01 -18.26
C VAL A 78 7.82 -13.30 -19.06
N ARG A 79 8.81 -14.20 -18.91
CA ARG A 79 8.82 -15.49 -19.61
C ARG A 79 7.62 -16.35 -19.23
N GLU A 80 7.20 -16.32 -17.97
CA GLU A 80 6.11 -17.14 -17.45
C GLU A 80 4.73 -16.62 -17.87
N TYR A 81 4.48 -15.32 -17.78
CA TYR A 81 3.11 -14.78 -17.90
C TYR A 81 2.82 -14.05 -19.22
N LYS A 82 3.82 -13.43 -19.85
CA LYS A 82 3.57 -12.45 -20.93
C LYS A 82 2.81 -13.04 -22.11
N GLN A 83 3.30 -14.15 -22.66
CA GLN A 83 2.77 -14.70 -23.91
C GLN A 83 1.30 -15.14 -23.78
N ASP A 84 0.99 -15.90 -22.73
CA ASP A 84 -0.38 -16.36 -22.49
C ASP A 84 -1.31 -15.19 -22.12
N PHE A 85 -0.81 -14.22 -21.35
CA PHE A 85 -1.60 -13.06 -20.94
C PHE A 85 -1.95 -12.16 -22.14
N GLU A 86 -0.99 -11.82 -22.99
CA GLU A 86 -1.21 -11.01 -24.20
C GLU A 86 -2.09 -11.74 -25.22
N ARG A 87 -1.94 -13.06 -25.36
CA ARG A 87 -2.85 -13.87 -26.20
C ARG A 87 -4.31 -13.71 -25.75
N ASP A 88 -4.57 -13.79 -24.45
CA ASP A 88 -5.93 -13.86 -23.93
C ASP A 88 -6.57 -12.48 -23.68
N LEU A 89 -5.75 -11.44 -23.45
CA LEU A 89 -6.23 -10.13 -22.96
C LEU A 89 -5.73 -8.92 -23.75
N ASP A 90 -4.81 -9.06 -24.70
CA ASP A 90 -4.38 -7.94 -25.56
C ASP A 90 -5.39 -7.72 -26.71
N PRO A 91 -6.01 -6.53 -26.82
CA PRO A 91 -6.86 -6.19 -27.97
C PRO A 91 -6.18 -6.31 -29.34
N GLU A 92 -4.85 -6.25 -29.41
CA GLU A 92 -4.11 -6.45 -30.67
C GLU A 92 -4.17 -7.92 -31.15
N SER A 93 -4.36 -8.88 -30.23
CA SER A 93 -4.53 -10.31 -30.50
C SER A 93 -5.93 -10.63 -31.05
N THR A 94 -6.26 -10.07 -32.22
CA THR A 94 -7.63 -10.07 -32.80
C THR A 94 -8.26 -11.46 -32.96
N ALA A 95 -7.44 -12.52 -33.11
CA ALA A 95 -7.93 -13.88 -33.26
C ALA A 95 -8.41 -14.54 -31.95
N THR A 96 -7.87 -14.12 -30.80
CA THR A 96 -8.10 -14.74 -29.49
C THR A 96 -8.76 -13.79 -28.49
N PHE A 97 -8.78 -12.50 -28.79
CA PHE A 97 -9.38 -11.49 -27.94
C PHE A 97 -10.90 -11.71 -27.79
N PRO A 98 -11.45 -11.65 -26.55
CA PRO A 98 -12.86 -11.87 -26.30
C PRO A 98 -13.76 -10.86 -27.05
N CYS A 99 -14.75 -11.39 -27.78
CA CYS A 99 -15.68 -10.55 -28.54
C CYS A 99 -16.69 -9.83 -27.63
N THR A 100 -17.05 -10.44 -26.50
CA THR A 100 -18.08 -9.93 -25.57
C THR A 100 -17.54 -9.65 -24.18
N LEU A 101 -18.21 -8.77 -23.44
CA LEU A 101 -17.85 -8.44 -22.06
C LEU A 101 -17.91 -9.67 -21.14
N SER A 102 -18.84 -10.60 -21.37
CA SER A 102 -18.94 -11.87 -20.63
C SER A 102 -17.68 -12.72 -20.81
N GLN A 103 -17.24 -12.92 -22.05
CA GLN A 103 -16.03 -13.70 -22.34
C GLN A 103 -14.77 -13.05 -21.74
N LEU A 104 -14.67 -11.71 -21.82
CA LEU A 104 -13.57 -10.99 -21.17
C LEU A 104 -13.58 -11.18 -19.65
N THR A 105 -14.76 -11.11 -19.04
CA THR A 105 -14.92 -11.32 -17.60
C THR A 105 -14.50 -12.74 -17.19
N GLU A 106 -14.83 -13.76 -17.99
CA GLU A 106 -14.39 -15.14 -17.76
C GLU A 106 -12.87 -15.31 -17.86
N ARG A 107 -12.24 -14.70 -18.88
CA ARG A 107 -10.77 -14.69 -19.00
C ARG A 107 -10.10 -14.01 -17.82
N LEU A 108 -10.61 -12.84 -17.39
CA LEU A 108 -10.09 -12.14 -16.22
C LEU A 108 -10.29 -12.94 -14.92
N LYS A 109 -11.39 -13.67 -14.77
CA LYS A 109 -11.60 -14.59 -13.64
C LYS A 109 -10.58 -15.73 -13.64
N HIS A 110 -10.34 -16.34 -14.80
CA HIS A 110 -9.34 -17.40 -14.94
C HIS A 110 -7.95 -16.89 -14.54
N TRP A 111 -7.52 -15.76 -15.12
CA TRP A 111 -6.24 -15.13 -14.79
C TRP A 111 -6.12 -14.74 -13.33
N LYS A 112 -7.18 -14.19 -12.73
CA LYS A 112 -7.21 -13.90 -11.29
C LYS A 112 -6.94 -15.15 -10.47
N ASN A 113 -7.60 -16.27 -10.78
CA ASN A 113 -7.46 -17.51 -10.01
C ASN A 113 -6.05 -18.10 -10.14
N VAL A 114 -5.48 -18.11 -11.36
CA VAL A 114 -4.11 -18.59 -11.61
C VAL A 114 -3.10 -17.74 -10.84
N LEU A 115 -3.18 -16.41 -10.98
CA LEU A 115 -2.27 -15.50 -10.30
C LEU A 115 -2.43 -15.56 -8.78
N GLN A 116 -3.66 -15.70 -8.28
CA GLN A 116 -3.92 -15.80 -6.85
C GLN A 116 -3.32 -17.08 -6.26
N SER A 117 -3.54 -18.25 -6.91
CA SER A 117 -2.91 -19.51 -6.48
C SER A 117 -1.39 -19.39 -6.50
N ASN A 118 -0.80 -18.86 -7.59
CA ASN A 118 0.64 -18.70 -7.69
C ASN A 118 1.20 -17.79 -6.59
N VAL A 119 0.52 -16.68 -6.29
CA VAL A 119 0.93 -15.75 -5.22
C VAL A 119 0.83 -16.40 -3.83
N GLU A 120 -0.22 -17.17 -3.59
CA GLU A 120 -0.46 -17.81 -2.29
C GLU A 120 0.46 -19.01 -2.04
N ASP A 121 0.67 -19.84 -3.06
CA ASP A 121 1.41 -21.11 -2.96
C ASP A 121 2.92 -20.95 -3.07
N ARG A 122 3.40 -20.03 -3.93
CA ARG A 122 4.85 -19.90 -4.22
C ARG A 122 5.56 -18.86 -3.39
N PHE A 123 4.85 -17.84 -2.89
CA PHE A 123 5.49 -16.72 -2.20
C PHE A 123 5.25 -16.78 -0.69
N PRO A 124 6.28 -16.50 0.12
CA PRO A 124 6.17 -16.59 1.58
C PRO A 124 5.16 -15.58 2.13
N ALA A 125 4.53 -15.92 3.26
CA ALA A 125 3.65 -14.99 3.98
C ALA A 125 4.43 -13.98 4.85
N VAL A 126 5.72 -14.23 5.09
CA VAL A 126 6.61 -13.41 5.91
C VAL A 126 7.98 -13.37 5.25
N LEU A 127 8.55 -12.18 5.06
CA LEU A 127 9.91 -11.96 4.58
C LEU A 127 10.86 -11.71 5.76
N LYS A 128 12.15 -11.99 5.57
CA LYS A 128 13.18 -11.68 6.56
C LYS A 128 13.86 -10.36 6.22
N LEU A 129 13.87 -9.44 7.18
CA LEU A 129 14.46 -8.10 7.02
C LEU A 129 15.92 -8.17 6.55
N GLU A 130 16.68 -9.15 7.03
CA GLU A 130 18.09 -9.32 6.69
C GLU A 130 18.34 -9.68 5.22
N GLU A 131 17.36 -10.32 4.57
CA GLU A 131 17.37 -10.67 3.15
C GLU A 131 16.91 -9.48 2.30
N GLU A 132 15.91 -8.74 2.78
CA GLU A 132 15.31 -7.61 2.05
C GLU A 132 16.14 -6.32 2.12
N SER A 133 16.72 -6.00 3.29
CA SER A 133 17.51 -4.79 3.48
C SER A 133 18.54 -4.93 4.60
N ARG A 134 19.81 -5.03 4.19
CA ARG A 134 20.96 -4.91 5.10
C ARG A 134 21.05 -3.53 5.75
N VAL A 135 20.64 -2.49 5.03
CA VAL A 135 20.66 -1.10 5.52
C VAL A 135 19.72 -0.94 6.71
N LEU A 136 18.49 -1.46 6.63
CA LEU A 136 17.53 -1.39 7.75
C LEU A 136 17.89 -2.33 8.91
N ARG A 137 18.53 -3.47 8.62
CA ARG A 137 19.01 -4.39 9.65
C ARG A 137 20.14 -3.76 10.49
N ASP A 138 21.13 -3.20 9.81
CA ASP A 138 22.31 -2.61 10.45
C ASP A 138 22.05 -1.16 10.91
N PHE A 139 20.80 -0.70 10.78
CA PHE A 139 20.33 0.62 11.15
C PHE A 139 20.34 0.80 12.66
N HIS A 140 21.45 1.32 13.20
CA HIS A 140 21.56 1.69 14.61
C HIS A 140 20.99 3.09 14.78
N VAL A 141 19.79 3.17 15.34
CA VAL A 141 19.07 4.42 15.45
C VAL A 141 19.52 5.18 16.69
N ILE A 142 20.38 6.17 16.47
CA ILE A 142 20.54 7.24 17.45
C ILE A 142 19.58 8.35 17.00
N ASP A 143 18.60 8.66 17.84
CA ASP A 143 17.78 9.87 17.77
C ASP A 143 16.74 10.03 16.63
N VAL A 144 16.40 9.00 15.86
CA VAL A 144 15.23 9.05 14.95
C VAL A 144 13.97 8.74 15.72
N GLU A 145 12.93 9.56 15.57
CA GLU A 145 11.63 9.33 16.20
C GLU A 145 10.78 8.35 15.40
N VAL A 146 9.98 7.54 16.09
CA VAL A 146 9.00 6.68 15.40
C VAL A 146 8.00 7.56 14.63
N PRO A 147 7.80 7.31 13.32
CA PRO A 147 6.89 8.11 12.50
C PRO A 147 5.46 8.18 13.06
N GLY A 148 4.82 9.33 12.89
CA GLY A 148 3.39 9.53 13.14
C GLY A 148 2.98 9.76 14.60
N GLN A 149 3.95 9.93 15.51
CA GLN A 149 3.71 10.26 16.91
C GLN A 149 2.88 11.52 17.12
N TYR A 150 3.10 12.53 16.27
CA TYR A 150 2.44 13.83 16.35
C TYR A 150 0.97 13.82 15.90
N PHE A 151 0.49 12.72 15.31
CA PHE A 151 -0.93 12.58 14.93
C PHE A 151 -1.81 12.04 16.07
N ILE A 152 -1.20 11.60 17.17
CA ILE A 152 -1.90 11.04 18.31
C ILE A 152 -2.30 12.21 19.22
N ASP A 153 -3.52 12.74 19.03
CA ASP A 153 -4.26 13.30 20.16
C ASP A 153 -4.43 12.12 21.14
N GLN A 154 -3.77 12.18 22.30
CA GLN A 154 -3.62 11.04 23.21
C GLN A 154 -4.99 10.50 23.68
N VAL A 155 -5.48 9.45 23.02
CA VAL A 155 -6.62 8.61 23.50
C VAL A 155 -6.15 7.59 24.55
N THR A 156 -5.02 7.84 25.23
CA THR A 156 -4.65 7.04 26.41
C THR A 156 -4.93 7.86 27.66
N HIS A 157 -6.00 7.48 28.34
CA HIS A 157 -6.44 7.96 29.63
C HIS A 157 -5.31 7.98 30.68
N SER A 158 -4.56 9.08 30.76
CA SER A 158 -3.87 9.47 31.99
C SER A 158 -3.64 10.98 32.04
N LYS A 159 -4.53 11.62 32.81
CA LYS A 159 -4.40 12.92 33.49
C LYS A 159 -4.04 14.15 32.64
N PHE A 160 -5.10 14.96 32.50
CA PHE A 160 -5.11 16.41 32.64
C PHE A 160 -4.39 17.19 31.52
N PHE A 161 -5.23 17.81 30.67
CA PHE A 161 -4.89 18.89 29.76
C PHE A 161 -4.29 18.48 28.41
N ILE A 162 -5.14 17.96 27.52
CA ILE A 162 -4.85 17.90 26.08
C ILE A 162 -5.09 19.31 25.52
N ILE A 163 -4.10 20.18 25.65
CA ILE A 163 -3.81 21.12 24.57
C ILE A 163 -3.06 20.33 23.51
N VAL A 164 -3.16 20.76 22.25
CA VAL A 164 -2.17 20.49 21.20
C VAL A 164 -0.83 21.07 21.67
N GLN A 165 -0.27 20.51 22.74
CA GLN A 165 1.05 20.83 23.23
C GLN A 165 1.91 19.89 22.44
N GLU A 166 2.70 20.48 21.55
CA GLU A 166 3.85 19.84 20.91
C GLU A 166 4.40 18.80 21.88
N ILE A 167 4.41 17.53 21.47
CA ILE A 167 5.00 16.47 22.28
C ILE A 167 6.37 17.00 22.66
N ALA A 168 6.56 17.29 23.95
CA ALA A 168 7.82 17.85 24.39
C ALA A 168 8.91 16.86 23.92
N PRO A 169 9.99 17.35 23.28
CA PRO A 169 10.90 16.48 22.53
C PRO A 169 11.52 15.36 23.38
N ASP A 170 11.53 15.54 24.71
CA ASP A 170 11.91 14.58 25.76
C ASP A 170 10.94 13.40 25.96
N HIS A 171 9.68 13.50 25.49
CA HIS A 171 8.68 12.42 25.57
C HIS A 171 8.48 11.66 24.24
N THR A 172 9.27 11.98 23.21
CA THR A 172 9.20 11.29 21.92
C THR A 172 9.85 9.91 22.01
N VAL A 173 9.13 8.88 21.56
CA VAL A 173 9.66 7.52 21.47
C VAL A 173 10.64 7.48 20.31
N LYS A 174 11.89 7.12 20.57
CA LYS A 174 12.88 6.93 19.51
C LYS A 174 12.66 5.56 18.88
N LEU A 175 12.88 5.44 17.58
CA LEU A 175 12.93 4.16 16.91
C LEU A 175 14.17 3.44 17.45
N ASP A 176 14.01 2.22 17.96
CA ASP A 176 15.10 1.36 18.40
C ASP A 176 15.58 0.49 17.23
N ARG A 177 14.64 -0.22 16.60
CA ARG A 177 14.91 -1.08 15.44
C ARG A 177 13.65 -1.40 14.63
N VAL A 178 13.85 -1.96 13.45
CA VAL A 178 12.79 -2.62 12.65
C VAL A 178 12.76 -4.10 13.01
N ALA A 179 11.57 -4.69 13.15
CA ALA A 179 11.44 -6.11 13.43
C ALA A 179 12.00 -6.96 12.28
N ALA A 180 12.58 -8.12 12.63
CA ALA A 180 13.21 -9.02 11.67
C ALA A 180 12.21 -9.68 10.71
N ASP A 181 10.97 -9.92 11.17
CA ASP A 181 9.92 -10.51 10.37
C ASP A 181 9.05 -9.42 9.74
N ILE A 182 8.88 -9.48 8.42
CA ILE A 182 8.07 -8.56 7.62
C ILE A 182 6.87 -9.33 7.04
N PRO A 183 5.72 -9.35 7.73
CA PRO A 183 4.52 -10.02 7.24
C PRO A 183 4.02 -9.38 5.93
N ILE A 184 3.62 -10.23 4.99
CA ILE A 184 2.93 -9.82 3.77
C ILE A 184 1.42 -9.94 4.02
N VAL A 185 0.75 -8.79 4.04
CA VAL A 185 -0.70 -8.71 4.19
C VAL A 185 -1.34 -8.79 2.81
N ARG A 186 -1.99 -9.92 2.52
CA ARG A 186 -2.74 -10.16 1.28
C ARG A 186 -4.22 -9.92 1.54
N ARG A 187 -4.83 -8.95 0.86
CA ARG A 187 -6.25 -8.61 1.03
C ARG A 187 -6.85 -8.09 -0.26
N HIS A 188 -8.01 -8.66 -0.64
CA HIS A 188 -8.78 -8.25 -1.82
C HIS A 188 -7.95 -8.19 -3.12
N GLY A 189 -7.04 -9.15 -3.32
CA GLY A 189 -6.18 -9.20 -4.50
C GLY A 189 -5.02 -8.19 -4.50
N SER A 190 -4.80 -7.48 -3.40
CA SER A 190 -3.62 -6.63 -3.20
C SER A 190 -2.72 -7.22 -2.11
N SER A 191 -1.42 -7.06 -2.27
CA SER A 191 -0.42 -7.43 -1.27
C SER A 191 0.26 -6.19 -0.72
N PHE A 192 0.59 -6.19 0.56
CA PHE A 192 1.34 -5.11 1.19
C PHE A 192 2.36 -5.66 2.18
N ARG A 193 3.50 -4.99 2.33
CA ARG A 193 4.49 -5.35 3.35
C ARG A 193 4.16 -4.58 4.63
N ARG A 194 4.08 -5.28 5.75
CA ARG A 194 3.84 -4.69 7.05
C ARG A 194 5.15 -4.59 7.82
N LEU A 195 5.64 -3.36 7.98
CA LEU A 195 6.80 -3.08 8.82
C LEU A 195 6.36 -2.95 10.28
N THR A 196 7.14 -3.54 11.19
CA THR A 196 6.96 -3.33 12.63
C THR A 196 8.13 -2.55 13.16
N LEU A 197 7.85 -1.33 13.60
CA LEU A 197 8.83 -0.42 14.20
C LEU A 197 8.78 -0.58 15.72
N ILE A 198 9.93 -0.88 16.33
CA ILE A 198 10.07 -1.06 17.77
C ILE A 198 10.63 0.24 18.35
N GLY A 199 9.93 0.81 19.32
CA GLY A 199 10.34 2.02 20.03
C GLY A 199 11.33 1.74 21.16
N SER A 200 12.04 2.77 21.59
CA SER A 200 12.95 2.76 22.74
C SER A 200 12.26 2.43 24.06
N ASP A 201 10.94 2.60 24.12
CA ASP A 201 10.08 2.19 25.24
C ASP A 201 9.57 0.74 25.13
N GLY A 202 9.98 0.01 24.09
CA GLY A 202 9.51 -1.34 23.75
C GLY A 202 8.15 -1.39 23.03
N SER A 203 7.52 -0.25 22.76
CA SER A 203 6.26 -0.20 22.00
C SER A 203 6.46 -0.69 20.57
N GLN A 204 5.45 -1.36 20.02
CA GLN A 204 5.47 -1.83 18.63
C GLN A 204 4.44 -1.07 17.81
N ARG A 205 4.88 -0.51 16.68
CA ARG A 205 3.99 0.17 15.72
C ARG A 205 4.05 -0.51 14.38
N HIS A 206 2.88 -0.85 13.86
CA HIS A 206 2.77 -1.54 12.58
C HIS A 206 2.35 -0.57 11.48
N PHE A 207 3.12 -0.52 10.41
CA PHE A 207 2.87 0.32 9.23
C PHE A 207 2.74 -0.55 7.99
N ILE A 208 1.84 -0.16 7.09
CA ILE A 208 1.66 -0.85 5.81
C ILE A 208 2.33 0.00 4.74
N VAL A 209 3.32 -0.56 4.05
CA VAL A 209 3.98 0.14 2.95
C VAL A 209 3.06 0.13 1.74
N GLN A 210 2.63 1.32 1.31
CA GLN A 210 1.77 1.52 0.14
C GLN A 210 2.50 2.36 -0.91
N THR A 211 2.85 1.75 -2.04
CA THR A 211 3.63 2.37 -3.12
C THR A 211 2.81 2.68 -4.39
N SER A 212 1.61 2.12 -4.50
CA SER A 212 0.70 2.35 -5.63
C SER A 212 -0.51 3.14 -5.15
N LEU A 213 -0.34 4.47 -5.06
CA LEU A 213 -1.38 5.37 -4.59
C LEU A 213 -2.46 5.59 -5.65
N THR A 214 -3.72 5.59 -5.21
CA THR A 214 -4.82 6.05 -6.05
C THR A 214 -4.72 7.57 -6.24
N PRO A 215 -5.23 8.13 -7.36
CA PRO A 215 -5.25 9.59 -7.57
C PRO A 215 -5.96 10.36 -6.44
N ASN A 216 -6.90 9.71 -5.75
CA ASN A 216 -7.68 10.29 -4.66
C ASN A 216 -6.97 10.23 -3.30
N ALA A 217 -5.78 9.63 -3.19
CA ALA A 217 -5.08 9.45 -1.92
C ALA A 217 -4.88 10.78 -1.16
N ARG A 218 -4.61 11.88 -1.87
CA ARG A 218 -4.49 13.23 -1.28
C ARG A 218 -5.82 13.77 -0.75
N SER A 219 -6.92 13.44 -1.40
CA SER A 219 -8.25 13.82 -0.94
C SER A 219 -8.60 13.09 0.36
N ASP A 220 -8.26 11.79 0.44
CA ASP A 220 -8.46 10.98 1.66
C ASP A 220 -7.65 11.55 2.83
N GLU A 221 -6.39 11.94 2.61
CA GLU A 221 -5.54 12.59 3.61
C GLU A 221 -6.18 13.88 4.16
N ARG A 222 -6.75 14.72 3.30
CA ARG A 222 -7.44 15.95 3.72
C ARG A 222 -8.70 15.66 4.56
N ILE A 223 -9.46 14.64 4.18
CA ILE A 223 -10.65 14.20 4.94
C ILE A 223 -10.24 13.70 6.34
N LEU A 224 -9.13 12.96 6.45
CA LEU A 224 -8.63 12.53 7.75
C LEU A 224 -8.23 13.72 8.63
N GLN A 225 -7.62 14.77 8.08
CA GLN A 225 -7.32 15.98 8.84
C GLN A 225 -8.60 16.67 9.32
N LEU A 226 -9.63 16.75 8.49
CA LEU A 226 -10.94 17.26 8.90
C LEU A 226 -11.50 16.45 10.08
N PHE A 227 -11.46 15.12 10.01
CA PHE A 227 -11.93 14.27 11.11
C PHE A 227 -11.14 14.46 12.40
N ARG A 228 -9.83 14.72 12.34
CA ARG A 228 -9.03 15.06 13.53
C ARG A 228 -9.50 16.37 14.17
N VAL A 229 -9.74 17.41 13.38
CA VAL A 229 -10.31 18.68 13.87
C VAL A 229 -11.70 18.47 14.47
N MET A 230 -12.54 17.65 13.84
CA MET A 230 -13.86 17.30 14.39
C MET A 230 -13.75 16.56 15.73
N ASN A 231 -12.77 15.67 15.89
CA ASN A 231 -12.54 15.00 17.17
C ASN A 231 -12.19 16.00 18.29
N GLN A 232 -11.43 17.05 18.01
CA GLN A 232 -11.17 18.12 18.97
C GLN A 232 -12.44 18.88 19.35
N MET A 233 -13.40 19.02 18.43
CA MET A 233 -14.71 19.60 18.74
C MET A 233 -15.56 18.67 19.59
N PHE A 234 -15.55 17.36 19.31
CA PHE A 234 -16.25 16.37 20.13
C PHE A 234 -15.71 16.30 21.55
N GLU A 235 -14.38 16.41 21.71
CA GLU A 235 -13.78 16.45 23.04
C GLU A 235 -14.25 17.68 23.82
N LYS A 236 -14.43 18.84 23.18
CA LYS A 236 -14.98 20.05 23.84
C LYS A 236 -16.47 19.97 24.15
N HIS A 237 -17.22 19.11 23.45
CA HIS A 237 -18.67 19.00 23.59
C HIS A 237 -19.06 18.00 24.70
N LYS A 238 -19.79 18.49 25.72
CA LYS A 238 -20.15 17.73 26.94
C LYS A 238 -20.76 16.35 26.64
N GLU A 239 -21.77 16.32 25.77
CA GLU A 239 -22.53 15.11 25.47
C GLU A 239 -21.73 14.09 24.63
N SER A 240 -20.81 14.58 23.80
CA SER A 240 -19.92 13.72 23.00
C SER A 240 -18.84 13.12 23.88
N ARG A 241 -18.19 13.94 24.72
CA ARG A 241 -17.20 13.49 25.71
C ARG A 241 -17.77 12.46 26.68
N ARG A 242 -18.97 12.72 27.23
CA ARG A 242 -19.66 11.80 28.16
C ARG A 242 -19.89 10.41 27.54
N ARG A 243 -20.05 10.35 26.22
CA ARG A 243 -20.29 9.11 25.46
C ARG A 243 -19.03 8.58 24.76
N HIS A 244 -17.88 9.23 24.95
CA HIS A 244 -16.62 8.91 24.28
C HIS A 244 -16.77 8.84 22.74
N ILE A 245 -17.51 9.77 22.16
CA ILE A 245 -17.73 9.82 20.72
C ILE A 245 -16.52 10.44 20.04
N GLY A 246 -15.94 9.69 19.09
CA GLY A 246 -14.89 10.15 18.20
C GLY A 246 -14.92 9.37 16.89
N ILE A 247 -14.40 10.00 15.84
CA ILE A 247 -14.16 9.36 14.54
C ILE A 247 -12.79 8.70 14.60
N ASN A 248 -12.71 7.41 14.28
CA ASN A 248 -11.43 6.74 14.14
C ASN A 248 -10.64 7.35 12.97
N THR A 249 -9.45 7.89 13.24
CA THR A 249 -8.59 8.52 12.24
C THR A 249 -7.28 7.75 12.14
N PRO A 250 -7.12 6.85 11.14
CA PRO A 250 -5.86 6.14 10.96
C PRO A 250 -4.71 7.13 10.71
N ILE A 251 -3.53 6.77 11.19
CA ILE A 251 -2.30 7.51 10.95
C ILE A 251 -1.84 7.14 9.54
N ILE A 252 -1.71 8.15 8.67
CA ILE A 252 -1.18 8.02 7.32
C ILE A 252 -0.01 9.00 7.21
N ILE A 253 1.14 8.49 6.81
CA ILE A 253 2.37 9.27 6.72
C ILE A 253 2.83 9.27 5.26
N PRO A 254 2.66 10.37 4.52
CA PRO A 254 3.20 10.46 3.18
C PRO A 254 4.72 10.52 3.25
N VAL A 255 5.38 9.55 2.65
CA VAL A 255 6.84 9.39 2.66
C VAL A 255 7.45 9.96 1.38
N TRP A 256 6.84 9.68 0.22
CA TRP A 256 7.15 10.29 -1.08
C TRP A 256 5.86 10.60 -1.86
N SER A 257 6.01 11.15 -3.07
CA SER A 257 4.91 11.38 -4.00
C SER A 257 4.06 10.13 -4.26
N GLN A 258 4.66 8.93 -4.21
CA GLN A 258 3.99 7.65 -4.49
C GLN A 258 4.05 6.65 -3.33
N VAL A 259 4.67 7.00 -2.19
CA VAL A 259 4.82 6.07 -1.06
C VAL A 259 4.23 6.67 0.20
N ARG A 260 3.42 5.89 0.92
CA ARG A 260 2.95 6.21 2.27
C ARG A 260 3.00 5.00 3.19
N LEU A 261 3.00 5.30 4.49
CA LEU A 261 2.92 4.36 5.61
C LEU A 261 1.62 4.50 6.38
#